data_AF-A0A094CH18-F1
#
_entry.id   AF-A0A094CH18-F1
#
_cell.length_a   1.000
_cell.length_b   1.000
_cell.length_c   1.000
_cell.angle_alpha   90.00
_cell.angle_beta   90.00
_cell.angle_gamma   90.00
#
_symmetry.space_group_name_H-M   'P 1'
#
loop_
_entity.id
_entity.type
_entity.pdbx_description
1 polymer ?
#
loop_
_entity_poly.entity_id
_entity_poly.type
_entity_poly.pdbx_seq_one_letter_code
_entity_poly.pdbx_strand_id
1 'polypeptide(L)'
;MISRLFTISVLALSVVVPATASPVADKTAAIIVKRQCQPACCDLIVQSHDGSFDGVECTPGGIDCAFSQQLTACCTSFTFLNNAHGCTVS
;
A
#
# COMPACT_ATOMS: atom_id res chain seq x y z
N MET A 1 40.93 -44.12 8.50
CA MET A 1 39.73 -43.47 9.08
C MET A 1 40.18 -42.16 9.70
N ILE A 2 39.80 -41.01 9.14
CA ILE A 2 39.71 -39.71 9.82
C ILE A 2 38.67 -38.89 9.05
N SER A 3 37.81 -38.26 9.83
CA SER A 3 36.46 -37.84 9.51
C SER A 3 36.40 -36.43 8.93
N ARG A 4 35.23 -36.14 8.38
CA ARG A 4 34.77 -34.97 7.64
C ARG A 4 34.92 -33.66 8.42
N LEU A 5 35.28 -32.59 7.70
CA LEU A 5 34.67 -31.27 7.89
C LEU A 5 34.49 -30.62 6.51
N PHE A 6 33.29 -30.75 5.96
CA PHE A 6 32.84 -29.91 4.85
C PHE A 6 32.40 -28.57 5.45
N THR A 7 33.21 -27.54 5.31
CA THR A 7 32.84 -26.16 5.58
C THR A 7 31.92 -25.69 4.44
N ILE A 8 30.62 -25.79 4.64
CA ILE A 8 29.62 -25.20 3.75
C ILE A 8 29.52 -23.72 4.13
N SER A 9 30.26 -22.86 3.43
CA SER A 9 30.00 -21.41 3.45
C SER A 9 28.73 -21.13 2.65
N VAL A 10 27.61 -21.00 3.34
CA VAL A 10 26.39 -20.46 2.73
C VAL A 10 26.60 -18.96 2.57
N LEU A 11 26.84 -18.51 1.34
CA LEU A 11 26.77 -17.10 1.00
C LEU A 11 25.33 -16.62 1.25
N ALA A 12 25.13 -15.85 2.31
CA ALA A 12 23.94 -15.04 2.46
C ALA A 12 24.06 -13.83 1.50
N LEU A 13 23.66 -14.03 0.24
CA LEU A 13 23.36 -12.90 -0.65
C LEU A 13 22.05 -12.27 -0.16
N SER A 14 22.18 -11.27 0.71
CA SER A 14 21.09 -10.34 1.00
C SER A 14 20.76 -9.58 -0.28
N VAL A 15 19.76 -10.05 -1.03
CA VAL A 15 19.10 -9.26 -2.06
C VAL A 15 18.33 -8.15 -1.36
N VAL A 16 19.00 -7.01 -1.15
CA VAL A 16 18.32 -5.76 -0.84
C VAL A 16 17.61 -5.33 -2.11
N VAL A 17 16.32 -5.64 -2.18
CA VAL A 17 15.44 -5.19 -3.26
C VAL A 17 15.47 -3.66 -3.28
N PRO A 18 15.72 -3.03 -4.45
CA PRO A 18 15.71 -1.58 -4.55
C PRO A 18 14.27 -1.09 -4.34
N ALA A 19 14.04 -0.39 -3.23
CA ALA A 19 12.88 0.47 -3.06
C ALA A 19 12.99 1.68 -4.00
N THR A 20 12.67 1.49 -5.28
CA THR A 20 12.16 2.57 -6.13
C THR A 20 10.70 2.74 -5.73
N ALA A 21 10.27 3.81 -5.08
CA ALA A 21 10.37 5.16 -5.60
C ALA A 21 10.66 6.21 -4.52
N SER A 22 11.79 6.89 -4.70
CA SER A 22 11.96 8.27 -4.26
C SER A 22 11.07 9.16 -5.15
N PRO A 23 10.21 10.03 -4.61
CA PRO A 23 10.19 11.38 -5.11
C PRO A 23 11.35 12.10 -4.41
N VAL A 24 12.30 12.58 -5.20
CA VAL A 24 13.19 13.65 -4.81
C VAL A 24 12.29 14.75 -4.24
N ALA A 25 12.32 14.91 -2.92
CA ALA A 25 11.69 16.04 -2.25
C ALA A 25 12.51 17.26 -2.64
N ASP A 26 12.12 17.85 -3.77
CA ASP A 26 12.63 19.12 -4.24
C ASP A 26 12.33 20.15 -3.15
N LYS A 27 13.39 20.58 -2.48
CA LYS A 27 13.38 21.53 -1.36
C LYS A 27 13.21 22.94 -1.91
N THR A 28 12.16 23.24 -2.66
CA THR A 28 11.84 24.63 -2.97
C THR A 28 10.35 24.78 -3.23
N ALA A 29 9.64 25.23 -2.19
CA ALA A 29 8.41 26.01 -2.25
C ALA A 29 7.44 25.76 -3.42
N ALA A 30 6.33 25.07 -3.16
CA ALA A 30 5.00 25.68 -3.23
C ALA A 30 3.90 24.63 -3.00
N ILE A 31 2.92 25.02 -2.19
CA ILE A 31 1.59 24.42 -2.02
C ILE A 31 1.57 23.07 -1.28
N ILE A 32 1.26 23.18 0.01
CA ILE A 32 0.62 22.14 0.81
C ILE A 32 -0.75 21.85 0.18
N VAL A 33 -0.77 21.18 -0.98
CA VAL A 33 -1.94 20.40 -1.37
C VAL A 33 -1.72 19.06 -0.70
N LYS A 34 -2.10 18.97 0.58
CA LYS A 34 -2.38 17.67 1.21
C LYS A 34 -3.25 16.93 0.19
N ARG A 35 -2.76 15.82 -0.37
CA ARG A 35 -3.57 14.95 -1.21
C ARG A 35 -4.90 14.75 -0.47
N GLN A 36 -6.02 15.12 -1.10
CA GLN A 36 -7.38 14.98 -0.57
C GLN A 36 -7.82 13.51 -0.53
N CYS A 37 -6.90 12.64 -0.14
CA CYS A 37 -7.13 11.22 -0.07
C CYS A 37 -6.94 10.78 1.38
N GLN A 38 -7.91 10.03 1.85
CA GLN A 38 -7.89 9.35 3.12
C GLN A 38 -7.48 7.90 2.83
N PRO A 39 -6.34 7.45 3.38
CA PRO A 39 -5.91 6.09 3.20
C PRO A 39 -6.89 5.15 3.93
N ALA A 40 -7.15 4.00 3.34
CA ALA A 40 -8.18 3.06 3.74
C ALA A 40 -7.76 1.61 3.47
N CYS A 41 -8.37 0.68 4.18
CA CYS A 41 -8.34 -0.75 3.87
C CYS A 41 -9.75 -1.18 3.48
N CYS A 42 -9.95 -1.64 2.25
CA CYS A 42 -11.25 -2.04 1.72
C CYS A 42 -11.24 -3.51 1.31
N ASP A 43 -12.34 -4.22 1.48
CA ASP A 43 -12.45 -5.61 1.00
C ASP A 43 -12.41 -5.65 -0.54
N LEU A 44 -13.07 -4.68 -1.17
CA LEU A 44 -13.24 -4.61 -2.62
C LEU A 44 -13.20 -3.15 -3.10
N ILE A 45 -12.74 -2.97 -4.34
CA ILE A 45 -12.90 -1.72 -5.08
C ILE A 45 -13.64 -2.03 -6.38
N VAL A 46 -14.76 -1.35 -6.59
CA VAL A 46 -15.66 -1.56 -7.73
C VAL A 46 -15.78 -0.28 -8.54
N GLN A 47 -15.92 -0.40 -9.86
CA GLN A 47 -16.19 0.76 -10.69
C GLN A 47 -17.65 1.18 -10.56
N SER A 48 -17.89 2.44 -10.26
CA SER A 48 -19.21 3.04 -10.13
C SER A 48 -19.78 3.45 -11.49
N HIS A 49 -21.07 3.77 -11.53
CA HIS A 49 -21.78 4.12 -12.77
C HIS A 49 -21.24 5.41 -13.42
N ASP A 50 -20.73 6.35 -12.63
CA ASP A 50 -20.13 7.60 -13.10
C ASP A 50 -18.67 7.43 -13.56
N GLY A 51 -18.14 6.21 -13.54
CA GLY A 51 -16.76 5.88 -13.90
C GLY A 51 -15.74 6.09 -12.78
N SER A 52 -16.18 6.56 -11.60
CA SER A 52 -15.36 6.58 -10.39
C SER A 52 -15.19 5.16 -9.83
N PHE A 53 -14.45 5.02 -8.73
CA PHE A 53 -14.29 3.76 -8.03
C PHE A 53 -14.79 3.89 -6.59
N ASP A 54 -15.63 2.94 -6.19
CA ASP A 54 -16.18 2.84 -4.85
C ASP A 54 -15.49 1.70 -4.10
N GLY A 55 -15.13 1.95 -2.85
CA GLY A 55 -14.64 0.96 -1.92
C GLY A 55 -15.78 0.39 -1.08
N VAL A 56 -15.77 -0.93 -0.89
CA VAL A 56 -16.76 -1.65 -0.07
C VAL A 56 -16.10 -2.17 1.19
N GLU A 57 -16.81 -2.06 2.32
CA GLU A 57 -16.33 -2.50 3.66
C GLU A 57 -14.94 -1.91 3.99
N CYS A 58 -14.81 -0.60 3.80
CA CYS A 58 -13.60 0.16 4.02
C CYS A 58 -13.47 0.62 5.48
N THR A 59 -12.25 0.49 6.01
CA THR A 59 -11.85 1.07 7.29
C THR A 59 -10.80 2.17 7.07
N PRO A 60 -10.87 3.30 7.80
CA PRO A 60 -9.81 4.30 7.77
C PRO A 60 -8.48 3.67 8.23
N GLY A 61 -7.41 3.82 7.43
CA GLY A 61 -6.19 3.04 7.66
C GLY A 61 -5.24 3.09 6.47
N GLY A 62 -4.67 1.95 6.05
CA GLY A 62 -3.89 1.87 4.81
C GLY A 62 -2.47 1.30 4.96
N ILE A 63 -1.98 1.01 6.17
CA ILE A 63 -0.62 0.47 6.36
C ILE A 63 -0.64 -1.05 6.38
N ASP A 64 -1.63 -1.65 7.04
CA ASP A 64 -1.64 -3.07 7.40
C ASP A 64 -2.84 -3.84 6.84
N CYS A 65 -3.39 -3.40 5.70
CA CYS A 65 -4.58 -4.00 5.10
C CYS A 65 -4.41 -5.49 4.79
N ALA A 66 -3.19 -5.90 4.41
CA ALA A 66 -2.86 -7.28 4.10
C ALA A 66 -3.07 -8.26 5.28
N PHE A 67 -2.93 -7.80 6.54
CA PHE A 67 -3.18 -8.64 7.71
C PHE A 67 -4.65 -9.06 7.82
N SER A 68 -5.56 -8.20 7.35
CA SER A 68 -6.99 -8.45 7.27
C SER A 68 -7.41 -8.99 5.91
N GLN A 69 -6.47 -9.28 5.00
CA GLN A 69 -6.73 -9.66 3.61
C GLN A 69 -7.50 -8.59 2.81
N GLN A 70 -7.33 -7.31 3.18
CA GLN A 70 -7.95 -6.17 2.54
C GLN A 70 -7.00 -5.48 1.56
N LEU A 71 -7.58 -4.74 0.63
CA LEU A 71 -6.88 -3.91 -0.34
C LEU A 71 -6.50 -2.57 0.28
N THR A 72 -5.24 -2.18 0.13
CA THR A 72 -4.81 -0.82 0.44
C THR A 72 -5.36 0.14 -0.60
N ALA A 73 -6.16 1.10 -0.13
CA ALA A 73 -6.85 2.06 -0.97
C ALA A 73 -6.63 3.50 -0.48
N CYS A 74 -6.85 4.44 -1.39
CA CYS A 74 -6.78 5.87 -1.16
C CYS A 74 -8.08 6.48 -1.71
N CYS A 75 -8.97 6.90 -0.80
CA CYS A 75 -10.34 7.32 -1.13
C CYS A 75 -10.58 8.80 -0.79
N THR A 76 -11.50 9.46 -1.50
CA THR A 76 -11.77 10.90 -1.31
C THR A 76 -12.75 11.17 -0.17
N SER A 77 -13.69 10.27 0.07
CA SER A 77 -14.66 10.36 1.14
C SER A 77 -15.15 8.99 1.60
N PHE A 78 -15.61 8.93 2.85
CA PHE A 78 -16.36 7.80 3.39
C PHE A 78 -17.84 8.14 3.44
N THR A 79 -18.66 7.14 3.20
CA THR A 79 -20.12 7.19 3.28
C THR A 79 -20.61 6.35 4.46
N PHE A 80 -21.92 6.33 4.70
CA PHE A 80 -22.49 5.48 5.73
C PHE A 80 -22.32 4.00 5.37
N LEU A 81 -22.16 3.14 6.39
CA LEU A 81 -21.95 1.69 6.26
C LEU A 81 -20.56 1.27 5.75
N ASN A 82 -19.49 1.94 6.18
CA ASN A 82 -18.11 1.60 5.83
C ASN A 82 -17.76 1.68 4.33
N ASN A 83 -18.62 2.22 3.46
CA ASN A 83 -18.27 2.37 2.05
C ASN A 83 -17.48 3.66 1.82
N ALA A 84 -16.62 3.69 0.80
CA ALA A 84 -15.84 4.86 0.43
C ALA A 84 -15.98 5.18 -1.06
N HIS A 85 -15.82 6.44 -1.43
CA HIS A 85 -15.97 6.93 -2.80
C HIS A 85 -14.66 7.51 -3.33
N GLY A 86 -14.49 7.50 -4.65
CA GLY A 86 -13.30 8.02 -5.32
C GLY A 86 -12.01 7.29 -4.91
N CYS A 87 -12.10 5.97 -4.74
CA CYS A 87 -11.01 5.13 -4.29
C CYS A 87 -10.01 4.80 -5.41
N THR A 88 -8.75 4.63 -5.06
CA THR A 88 -7.71 4.09 -5.95
C THR A 88 -6.87 3.08 -5.18
N VAL A 89 -6.45 1.99 -5.84
CA VAL A 89 -5.51 1.02 -5.25
C VAL A 89 -4.15 1.69 -5.11
N SER A 90 -3.54 1.58 -3.94
CA SER A 90 -2.20 2.14 -3.65
C SER A 90 -1.14 1.07 -3.49
#